data_AF-A0A7S3UY25-F1
#
_entry.id   AF-A0A7S3UY25-F1
#
_cell.length_a   1.000
_cell.length_b   1.000
_cell.length_c   1.000
_cell.angle_alpha   90.00
_cell.angle_beta   90.00
_cell.angle_gamma   90.00
#
_symmetry.space_group_name_H-M   'P 1'
#
loop_
_entity.id
_entity.type
_entity.pdbx_description
1 polymer ?
#
loop_
_entity_poly.entity_id
_entity_poly.type
_entity_poly.pdbx_seq_one_letter_code
_entity_poly.pdbx_strand_id
1 'polypeptide(L)'
;MRPFGVSVMLAGHGVDGAPQLYQTDPAGTYSAWKGNCIGGKNSKSMQEFLEKNWEEDMDAPAAKKLAIKCLLEVVDSGAKNMEVCVVRRGQPNEMMTEEAMSAVAAEIEAEAEEAKAGTGAGEEKST
;
A
#
# COMPACT_ATOMS: atom_id res chain seq x y z
N MET A 1 -13.55 -7.78 32.30
CA MET A 1 -12.38 -7.50 31.43
C MET A 1 -12.91 -6.85 30.15
N ARG A 2 -12.36 -5.72 29.69
CA ARG A 2 -12.79 -5.09 28.43
C ARG A 2 -11.85 -5.53 27.30
N PRO A 3 -12.35 -5.86 26.10
CA PRO A 3 -11.50 -6.16 24.94
C PRO A 3 -10.60 -4.98 24.57
N PHE A 4 -9.45 -5.25 23.95
CA PHE A 4 -8.60 -4.20 23.39
C PHE A 4 -9.28 -3.62 22.15
N GLY A 5 -9.49 -2.29 22.13
CA GLY A 5 -10.11 -1.59 21.00
C GLY A 5 -9.14 -1.32 19.84
N VAL A 6 -8.33 -2.30 19.46
CA VAL A 6 -7.31 -2.18 18.41
C VAL A 6 -7.39 -3.34 17.42
N SER A 7 -7.10 -3.03 16.16
CA SER A 7 -6.78 -4.03 15.14
C SER A 7 -5.28 -3.98 14.89
N VAL A 8 -4.66 -5.13 14.64
CA VAL A 8 -3.21 -5.24 14.41
C VAL A 8 -2.97 -5.85 13.04
N MET A 9 -1.99 -5.30 12.31
CA MET A 9 -1.46 -5.91 11.10
C MET A 9 -0.08 -6.49 11.39
N LEU A 10 0.13 -7.74 11.02
CA LEU A 10 1.32 -8.53 11.25
C LEU A 10 1.90 -8.91 9.89
N ALA A 11 3.07 -8.37 9.57
CA ALA A 11 3.83 -8.71 8.37
C ALA A 11 5.09 -9.50 8.76
N GLY A 12 5.39 -10.56 8.02
CA GLY A 12 6.54 -11.41 8.32
C GLY A 12 6.76 -12.48 7.26
N HIS A 13 7.52 -13.51 7.63
CA HIS A 13 7.74 -14.67 6.78
C HIS A 13 7.36 -15.94 7.56
N GLY A 14 6.69 -16.87 6.87
CA GLY A 14 6.37 -18.20 7.39
C GLY A 14 7.62 -19.06 7.57
N VAL A 15 7.42 -20.27 8.12
CA VAL A 15 8.48 -21.26 8.35
C VAL A 15 9.11 -21.73 7.03
N ASP A 16 8.30 -21.79 5.98
CA ASP A 16 8.71 -22.06 4.59
C ASP A 16 9.49 -20.90 3.96
N GLY A 17 9.49 -19.72 4.60
CA GLY A 17 10.13 -18.51 4.12
C GLY A 17 9.24 -17.68 3.20
N ALA A 18 7.97 -18.05 2.98
CA ALA A 18 7.04 -17.26 2.19
C ALA A 18 6.61 -16.00 2.96
N PRO A 19 6.50 -14.82 2.31
CA PRO A 19 5.98 -13.62 2.95
C PRO A 19 4.51 -13.81 3.35
N GLN A 20 4.14 -13.35 4.54
CA GLN A 20 2.79 -13.49 5.08
C GLN A 20 2.32 -12.18 5.71
N LEU A 21 1.04 -11.85 5.48
CA LEU A 21 0.36 -10.69 6.05
C LEU A 21 -0.91 -11.15 6.74
N TYR A 22 -1.02 -10.87 8.04
CA TYR A 22 -2.18 -11.18 8.86
C TYR A 22 -2.77 -9.91 9.47
N GLN A 23 -4.08 -9.90 9.63
CA GLN A 23 -4.78 -8.91 10.42
C GLN A 23 -5.52 -9.60 11.56
N THR A 24 -5.49 -9.01 12.75
CA THR A 24 -6.35 -9.39 13.87
C THR A 24 -7.35 -8.27 14.19
N ASP A 25 -8.57 -8.64 14.58
CA ASP A 25 -9.61 -7.70 15.03
C ASP A 25 -9.83 -7.77 16.57
N PRO A 26 -10.54 -6.79 17.18
CA PRO A 26 -10.85 -6.80 18.61
C PRO A 26 -11.64 -8.00 19.11
N ALA A 27 -12.30 -8.75 18.22
CA ALA A 27 -13.05 -9.96 18.56
C ALA A 27 -12.12 -11.19 18.68
N GLY A 28 -10.85 -11.06 18.30
CA GLY A 28 -9.86 -12.14 18.32
C GLY A 28 -9.86 -12.97 17.04
N THR A 29 -10.58 -12.53 15.99
CA THR A 29 -10.53 -13.17 14.68
C THR A 29 -9.26 -12.72 13.96
N TYR A 30 -8.65 -13.63 13.20
CA TYR A 30 -7.54 -13.30 12.33
C TYR A 30 -7.78 -13.77 10.89
N SER A 31 -7.26 -13.01 9.93
CA SER A 31 -7.38 -13.28 8.50
C SER A 31 -6.04 -13.07 7.80
N ALA A 32 -5.72 -13.92 6.83
CA ALA A 32 -4.55 -13.79 5.97
C ALA A 32 -4.89 -12.95 4.73
N TRP A 33 -3.94 -12.13 4.26
CA TRP A 33 -4.14 -11.20 3.16
C TRP A 33 -2.95 -11.22 2.19
N LYS A 34 -3.21 -10.94 0.91
CA LYS A 34 -2.18 -10.67 -0.11
C LYS A 34 -1.78 -9.19 -0.12
N GLY A 35 -2.75 -8.31 0.09
CA GLY A 35 -2.60 -6.88 0.36
C GLY A 35 -3.78 -6.43 1.21
N ASN A 36 -3.54 -5.53 2.16
CA ASN A 36 -4.59 -5.07 3.07
C ASN A 36 -4.32 -3.65 3.57
N CYS A 37 -5.39 -2.95 3.95
CA CYS A 37 -5.35 -1.65 4.59
C CYS A 37 -6.30 -1.66 5.80
N ILE A 38 -5.83 -1.16 6.95
CA ILE A 38 -6.61 -1.03 8.17
C ILE A 38 -6.62 0.42 8.66
N GLY A 39 -7.68 0.80 9.38
CA GLY A 39 -7.79 2.10 10.01
C GLY A 39 -8.45 3.16 9.12
N GLY A 40 -9.19 4.08 9.76
CA GLY A 40 -9.84 5.21 9.10
C GLY A 40 -11.09 4.87 8.27
N LYS A 41 -11.76 5.93 7.80
CA LYS A 41 -12.99 5.83 6.99
C LYS A 41 -12.74 5.33 5.57
N ASN A 42 -11.48 5.39 5.10
CA ASN A 42 -11.11 5.15 3.71
C ASN A 42 -10.60 3.72 3.45
N SER A 43 -10.47 2.88 4.49
CA SER A 43 -9.93 1.51 4.39
C SER A 43 -10.55 0.69 3.27
N LYS A 44 -11.87 0.78 3.06
CA LYS A 44 -12.56 0.08 1.97
C LYS A 44 -12.09 0.53 0.58
N SER A 45 -12.00 1.84 0.34
CA SER A 45 -11.52 2.39 -0.94
C SER A 45 -10.08 1.97 -1.23
N MET A 46 -9.24 1.91 -0.19
CA MET A 46 -7.85 1.49 -0.32
C MET A 46 -7.71 -0.01 -0.56
N GLN A 47 -8.57 -0.84 0.04
CA GLN A 47 -8.63 -2.27 -0.28
C GLN A 47 -9.05 -2.48 -1.73
N GLU A 48 -10.09 -1.79 -2.22
CA GLU A 48 -10.50 -1.84 -3.63
C GLU A 48 -9.39 -1.35 -4.58
N PHE A 49 -8.59 -0.36 -4.16
CA PHE A 49 -7.41 0.08 -4.91
C PHE A 49 -6.34 -1.02 -4.96
N LEU A 50 -6.01 -1.63 -3.82
CA LEU A 50 -5.04 -2.72 -3.76
C LEU A 50 -5.49 -3.92 -4.59
N GLU A 51 -6.77 -4.30 -4.53
CA GLU A 51 -7.34 -5.40 -5.33
C GLU A 51 -7.18 -5.18 -6.84
N LYS A 52 -7.25 -3.93 -7.32
CA LYS A 52 -7.11 -3.60 -8.75
C LYS A 52 -5.68 -3.51 -9.24
N ASN A 53 -4.75 -3.14 -8.37
CA ASN A 53 -3.37 -2.79 -8.75
C ASN A 53 -2.33 -3.81 -8.25
N TRP A 54 -2.72 -4.75 -7.40
CA TRP A 54 -1.85 -5.82 -6.93
C TRP A 54 -1.72 -6.92 -7.98
N GLU A 55 -0.50 -7.43 -8.15
CA GLU A 55 -0.19 -8.54 -9.05
C GLU A 55 0.55 -9.65 -8.28
N GLU A 56 0.40 -10.89 -8.73
CA GLU A 56 1.18 -12.01 -8.20
C GLU A 56 2.67 -11.81 -8.50
N ASP A 57 3.52 -12.20 -7.53
CA ASP A 57 4.99 -12.16 -7.65
C ASP A 57 5.61 -10.78 -7.94
N MET A 58 4.98 -9.70 -7.47
CA MET A 58 5.57 -8.35 -7.50
C MET A 58 6.96 -8.32 -6.86
N ASP A 59 7.88 -7.63 -7.53
CA ASP A 59 9.20 -7.36 -6.98
C ASP A 59 9.14 -6.30 -5.86
N ALA A 60 10.23 -6.19 -5.09
CA ALA A 60 10.27 -5.27 -3.96
C ALA A 60 10.07 -3.78 -4.37
N PRO A 61 10.67 -3.27 -5.46
CA PRO A 61 10.39 -1.92 -5.96
C PRO A 61 8.92 -1.68 -6.30
N ALA A 62 8.28 -2.59 -7.05
CA ALA A 62 6.87 -2.47 -7.42
C ALA A 62 5.96 -2.51 -6.19
N ALA A 63 6.23 -3.42 -5.23
CA ALA A 63 5.47 -3.49 -3.98
C ALA A 63 5.61 -2.20 -3.14
N LYS A 64 6.82 -1.62 -3.05
CA LYS A 64 7.04 -0.33 -2.37
C LYS A 64 6.27 0.79 -3.05
N LYS A 65 6.33 0.86 -4.38
CA LYS A 65 5.62 1.86 -5.18
C LYS A 65 4.10 1.73 -5.01
N LEU A 66 3.57 0.52 -5.06
CA LEU A 66 2.14 0.25 -4.86
C LEU A 66 1.68 0.68 -3.46
N ALA A 67 2.45 0.37 -2.41
CA ALA A 67 2.13 0.76 -1.04
C ALA A 67 2.09 2.29 -0.88
N ILE A 68 3.07 3.00 -1.44
CA ILE A 68 3.12 4.47 -1.40
C ILE A 68 1.96 5.07 -2.22
N LYS A 69 1.71 4.54 -3.43
CA LYS A 69 0.59 4.98 -4.28
C LYS A 69 -0.75 4.81 -3.58
N CYS A 70 -0.96 3.68 -2.92
CA CYS A 70 -2.15 3.43 -2.12
C CYS A 70 -2.31 4.50 -1.04
N LEU A 71 -1.25 4.80 -0.26
CA LEU A 71 -1.28 5.81 0.80
C LEU A 71 -1.53 7.23 0.28
N LEU A 72 -1.02 7.58 -0.90
CA LEU A 72 -1.22 8.91 -1.51
C LEU A 72 -2.68 9.17 -1.92
N GLU A 73 -3.53 8.14 -2.08
CA GLU A 73 -4.97 8.31 -2.33
C GLU A 73 -5.71 8.98 -1.14
N VAL A 74 -5.12 8.98 0.06
CA VAL A 74 -5.77 9.49 1.28
C VAL A 74 -4.93 10.47 2.09
N VAL A 75 -3.63 10.62 1.80
CA VAL A 75 -2.71 11.49 2.54
C VAL A 75 -2.41 12.75 1.72
N ASP A 76 -3.10 13.85 2.05
CA ASP A 76 -2.94 15.16 1.38
C ASP A 76 -1.54 15.79 1.57
N SER A 77 -0.78 15.35 2.57
CA SER A 77 0.50 15.98 2.98
C SER A 77 1.75 15.31 2.41
N GLY A 78 1.60 14.33 1.51
CA GLY A 78 2.71 13.62 0.89
C GLY A 78 3.59 12.81 1.87
N ALA A 79 4.84 12.57 1.48
CA ALA A 79 5.76 11.64 2.14
C ALA A 79 6.12 11.97 3.61
N LYS A 80 5.86 13.19 4.09
CA LYS A 80 6.24 13.64 5.45
C LYS A 80 5.44 13.00 6.57
N ASN A 81 4.21 12.58 6.29
CA ASN A 81 3.30 11.98 7.27
C ASN A 81 3.16 10.46 7.08
N MET A 82 4.09 9.86 6.33
CA MET A 82 4.09 8.45 5.99
C MET A 82 5.38 7.81 6.48
N GLU A 83 5.26 6.60 7.03
CA GLU A 83 6.40 5.75 7.34
C GLU A 83 6.18 4.40 6.66
N VAL A 84 7.21 3.89 5.99
CA VAL A 84 7.17 2.60 5.32
C VAL A 84 8.29 1.71 5.86
N CYS A 85 7.91 0.52 6.32
CA CYS A 85 8.81 -0.51 6.80
C CYS A 85 8.84 -1.67 5.81
N VAL A 86 10.04 -2.12 5.45
CA VAL A 86 10.27 -3.22 4.52
C VAL A 86 10.83 -4.40 5.31
N VAL A 87 10.08 -5.49 5.33
CA VAL A 87 10.46 -6.73 6.02
C VAL A 87 10.97 -7.72 4.98
N ARG A 88 12.22 -8.18 5.11
CA ARG A 88 12.82 -9.19 4.23
C ARG A 88 13.37 -10.36 5.03
N ARG A 89 13.30 -11.56 4.45
CA ARG A 89 13.78 -12.78 5.10
C ARG A 89 15.28 -12.67 5.40
N GLY A 90 15.66 -12.94 6.65
CA GLY A 90 17.06 -12.99 7.09
C GLY A 90 17.75 -11.61 7.13
N GLN A 91 17.00 -10.52 6.99
CA GLN A 91 17.50 -9.16 7.11
C GLN A 91 16.76 -8.43 8.22
N PRO A 92 17.40 -7.44 8.87
CA PRO A 92 16.68 -6.55 9.78
C PRO A 92 15.60 -5.76 9.02
N ASN A 93 14.57 -5.33 9.74
CA ASN A 93 13.54 -4.46 9.20
C ASN A 93 14.17 -3.14 8.72
N GLU A 94 13.85 -2.75 7.49
CA GLU A 94 14.36 -1.52 6.85
C GLU A 94 13.27 -0.46 6.86
N MET A 95 13.46 0.62 7.60
CA MET A 95 12.63 1.81 7.48
C MET A 95 13.07 2.62 6.27
N MET A 96 12.14 2.98 5.38
CA MET A 96 12.44 3.84 4.25
C MET A 96 12.73 5.27 4.73
N THR A 97 13.75 5.89 4.16
CA THR A 97 14.07 7.31 4.40
C THR A 97 12.99 8.21 3.77
N GLU A 98 12.75 9.37 4.36
CA GLU A 98 11.87 10.41 3.79
C GLU A 98 12.24 10.75 2.34
N GLU A 99 13.54 10.87 2.05
CA GLU A 99 14.06 11.16 0.71
C GLU A 99 13.61 10.11 -0.33
N ALA A 100 13.80 8.83 -0.02
CA ALA A 100 13.36 7.72 -0.87
C ALA A 100 11.84 7.69 -1.06
N MET A 101 11.06 7.95 0.00
CA MET A 101 9.59 8.01 -0.11
C MET A 101 9.14 9.20 -0.96
N SER A 102 9.79 10.36 -0.81
CA SER A 102 9.50 11.55 -1.60
C SER A 102 9.84 11.37 -3.07
N ALA A 103 10.94 10.68 -3.39
CA ALA A 103 11.31 10.37 -4.77
C ALA A 103 10.25 9.48 -5.43
N VAL A 104 9.84 8.40 -4.76
CA VAL A 104 8.80 7.49 -5.29
C VAL A 104 7.45 8.20 -5.41
N ALA A 105 7.10 9.06 -4.45
CA ALA A 105 5.87 9.86 -4.53
C ALA A 105 5.86 10.80 -5.74
N ALA A 106 6.98 11.50 -6.00
CA ALA A 106 7.11 12.39 -7.15
C ALA A 106 7.03 11.62 -8.48
N GLU A 107 7.63 10.43 -8.57
CA GLU A 107 7.49 9.55 -9.74
C GLU A 107 6.04 9.13 -9.98
N ILE A 108 5.30 8.76 -8.92
CA ILE A 108 3.88 8.39 -9.00
C ILE A 108 3.02 9.56 -9.47
N GLU A 109 3.26 10.76 -8.94
CA GLU A 109 2.54 11.97 -9.34
C GLU A 109 2.81 12.33 -10.81
N ALA A 110 4.06 12.22 -11.26
CA ALA A 110 4.42 12.46 -12.66
C ALA A 110 3.72 11.47 -13.61
N GLU A 111 3.72 10.17 -13.27
CA GLU A 111 3.01 9.14 -14.05
C GLU A 111 1.49 9.36 -14.06
N ALA A 112 0.92 9.83 -12.94
CA ALA A 112 -0.50 10.14 -12.86
C ALA A 112 -0.88 11.34 -13.75
N GLU A 113 -0.03 12.36 -13.83
CA GLU A 113 -0.22 13.50 -14.72
C GLU A 113 -0.07 13.12 -16.19
N GLU A 114 0.91 12.28 -16.54
CA GLU A 114 1.06 11.75 -17.90
C GLU A 114 -0.15 10.88 -18.34
N ALA A 115 -0.67 10.05 -17.43
CA ALA A 115 -1.88 9.26 -17.69
C ALA A 115 -3.13 10.14 -17.91
N LYS A 116 -3.25 11.26 -17.20
CA LYS A 116 -4.31 12.26 -17.42
C LYS A 116 -4.12 13.02 -18.74
N ALA A 117 -2.87 13.34 -19.10
CA ALA A 117 -2.57 14.01 -20.37
C ALA A 117 -2.83 13.10 -21.60
N GLY A 118 -2.60 11.80 -21.48
CA GLY A 118 -2.84 10.81 -22.54
C GLY A 118 -4.32 10.48 -22.77
N THR A 119 -5.18 10.69 -21.78
CA THR A 119 -6.63 10.38 -21.87
C THR A 119 -7.47 11.52 -22.44
N GLY A 120 -6.90 12.72 -22.65
CA GLY A 120 -7.59 13.88 -23.22
C GLY A 120 -7.74 13.92 -24.75
N ALA A 121 -7.25 12.92 -25.49
CA ALA A 121 -7.22 12.94 -26.97
C ALA A 121 -8.33 12.11 -27.67
N GLY A 122 -9.30 11.56 -26.93
CA GLY A 122 -10.24 10.55 -27.44
C GLY A 122 -11.71 10.96 -27.66
N GLU A 123 -12.13 12.18 -27.32
CA GLU A 123 -13.52 12.64 -27.50
C GLU A 123 -13.59 13.88 -28.41
N GLU A 124 -13.22 13.73 -29.69
CA GLU A 124 -13.76 14.60 -30.73
C GLU A 124 -13.83 13.87 -32.08
N LYS A 125 -15.06 13.75 -32.60
CA LYS A 125 -15.53 13.21 -33.90
C LYS A 125 -16.04 11.77 -33.92
N SER A 126 -17.34 11.62 -33.71
CA SER A 126 -18.18 11.11 -34.80
C SER A 126 -19.50 11.86 -34.82
N THR A 127 -19.70 12.52 -35.95
CA THR A 127 -20.97 12.94 -36.55
C THR A 127 -22.01 11.83 -36.51
#